data_AF-A0A445C9D1-F1
#
_entry.id   AF-A0A445C9D1-F1
#
_cell.length_a   1.000
_cell.length_b   1.000
_cell.length_c   1.000
_cell.angle_alpha   90.00
_cell.angle_beta   90.00
_cell.angle_gamma   90.00
#
_symmetry.space_group_name_H-M   'P 1'
#
loop_
_entity.id
_entity.type
_entity.pdbx_description
1 polymer ?
#
loop_
_entity_poly.entity_id
_entity_poly.type
_entity_poly.pdbx_seq_one_letter_code
_entity_poly.pdbx_strand_id
1 'polypeptide(L)'
;MDQVKTSIENGVLTVTVPKVEVKKPDVKPIQITGKPTLSTNFEEVTWAKLKSAICAIFLKQPDSCDLEKLYQAVSDLCIYKMAGNLYQRIEMECEAHISTALQSLVGQSPYLVVFLSLVERCWQDLCDQILMIQGISLYLDRTYVKQTANVRSLWDMGLQLFH
;
A
#
# COMPACT_ATOMS: atom_id res chain seq x y z
N MET A 1 18.85 -43.15 -15.47
CA MET A 1 18.69 -44.12 -14.37
C MET A 1 19.86 -43.87 -13.43
N ASP A 2 19.74 -42.86 -12.57
CA ASP A 2 20.84 -42.39 -11.72
C ASP A 2 21.05 -43.38 -10.57
N GLN A 3 22.21 -44.02 -10.53
CA GLN A 3 22.54 -44.97 -9.47
C GLN A 3 23.03 -44.22 -8.22
N VAL A 4 22.23 -44.28 -7.15
CA VAL A 4 22.63 -43.86 -5.81
C VAL A 4 23.64 -44.89 -5.27
N LYS A 5 24.85 -44.45 -4.92
CA LYS A 5 25.86 -45.30 -4.28
C LYS A 5 25.78 -45.13 -2.77
N THR A 6 25.71 -46.24 -2.04
CA THR A 6 25.78 -46.29 -0.58
C THR A 6 27.05 -47.01 -0.17
N SER A 7 27.70 -46.54 0.90
CA SER A 7 28.84 -47.23 1.53
C SER A 7 28.69 -47.13 3.04
N ILE A 8 29.08 -48.20 3.74
CA ILE A 8 28.98 -48.32 5.19
C ILE A 8 30.40 -48.48 5.72
N GLU A 9 30.83 -47.58 6.60
CA GLU A 9 32.08 -47.71 7.34
C GLU A 9 31.81 -47.34 8.81
N ASN A 10 32.24 -48.20 9.75
CA ASN A 10 32.08 -48.02 11.21
C ASN A 10 30.64 -47.71 11.70
N GLY A 11 29.63 -48.33 11.09
CA GLY A 11 28.23 -48.24 11.55
C GLY A 11 27.51 -46.95 11.17
N VAL A 12 28.12 -46.07 10.39
CA VAL A 12 27.49 -44.86 9.84
C VAL A 12 27.18 -45.07 8.36
N LEU A 13 25.92 -44.86 7.97
CA LEU A 13 25.47 -44.86 6.58
C LEU A 13 25.67 -43.47 5.98
N THR A 14 26.62 -43.33 5.05
CA THR A 14 26.79 -42.11 4.25
C THR A 14 26.10 -42.28 2.90
N VAL A 15 25.11 -41.41 2.65
CA VAL A 15 24.37 -41.34 1.38
C VAL A 15 24.86 -40.12 0.61
N THR A 16 25.55 -40.35 -0.51
CA THR A 16 26.04 -39.28 -1.37
C THR A 16 25.07 -39.08 -2.52
N VAL A 17 24.32 -37.98 -2.49
CA VAL A 17 23.43 -37.59 -3.60
C VAL A 17 24.25 -36.85 -4.66
N PRO A 18 24.20 -37.25 -5.94
CA PRO A 18 24.85 -36.50 -7.00
C PRO A 18 24.23 -35.10 -7.10
N LYS A 19 25.05 -34.08 -6.90
CA LYS A 19 24.68 -32.66 -7.08
C LYS A 19 24.46 -32.41 -8.57
N VAL A 20 23.21 -32.45 -9.00
CA VAL A 20 22.83 -32.00 -10.35
C VAL A 20 23.07 -30.50 -10.42
N GLU A 21 24.04 -30.07 -11.23
CA GLU A 21 24.26 -28.65 -11.52
C GLU A 21 23.04 -28.09 -12.24
N VAL A 22 22.27 -27.26 -11.53
CA VAL A 22 21.15 -26.50 -12.12
C VAL A 22 21.74 -25.48 -13.08
N LYS A 23 21.75 -25.80 -14.38
CA LYS A 23 22.06 -24.82 -15.43
C LYS A 23 21.05 -23.69 -15.32
N LYS A 24 21.52 -22.47 -15.03
CA LYS A 24 20.68 -21.26 -15.10
C LYS A 24 20.04 -21.21 -16.50
N PRO A 25 18.71 -20.99 -16.60
CA PRO A 25 18.08 -20.84 -17.89
C PRO A 25 18.71 -19.65 -18.62
N ASP A 26 19.11 -19.89 -19.87
CA ASP A 26 19.75 -18.91 -20.74
C ASP A 26 18.67 -17.95 -21.27
N VAL A 27 18.33 -16.94 -20.47
CA VAL A 27 17.32 -15.94 -20.82
C VAL A 27 17.94 -15.00 -21.85
N LYS A 28 17.61 -15.20 -23.13
CA LYS A 28 17.99 -14.26 -24.19
C LYS A 28 17.37 -12.90 -23.92
N PRO A 29 18.15 -11.80 -23.92
CA PRO A 29 17.62 -10.46 -23.72
C PRO A 29 16.66 -10.10 -24.87
N ILE A 30 15.41 -9.80 -24.53
CA ILE A 30 14.44 -9.23 -25.46
C ILE A 30 14.92 -7.79 -25.75
N GLN A 31 15.27 -7.51 -27.00
CA GLN A 31 15.61 -6.15 -27.43
C GLN A 31 14.32 -5.32 -27.51
N ILE A 32 14.01 -4.59 -26.44
CA ILE A 32 12.95 -3.58 -26.46
C ILE A 32 13.54 -2.34 -27.15
N THR A 33 13.33 -2.22 -28.46
CA THR A 33 13.70 -1.04 -29.24
C THR A 33 12.77 0.11 -28.88
N GLY A 34 13.23 0.97 -27.97
CA GLY A 34 12.50 2.11 -27.43
C GLY A 34 12.36 1.95 -25.92
N LYS A 35 13.11 2.75 -25.15
CA LYS A 35 12.83 2.89 -23.71
C LYS A 35 11.35 3.28 -23.59
N PRO A 36 10.49 2.55 -22.87
CA PRO A 36 9.15 3.03 -22.56
C PRO A 36 9.33 4.34 -21.81
N THR A 37 9.18 5.47 -22.49
CA THR A 37 9.26 6.78 -21.85
C THR A 37 7.95 6.99 -21.13
N LEU A 38 8.02 7.03 -19.80
CA LEU A 38 6.92 7.47 -18.96
C LEU A 38 6.46 8.84 -19.48
N SER A 39 5.15 8.99 -19.71
CA SER A 39 4.62 10.29 -20.12
C SER A 39 4.84 11.31 -18.99
N THR A 40 5.07 12.58 -19.34
CA THR A 40 5.36 13.64 -18.36
C THR A 40 4.24 13.86 -17.35
N ASN A 41 3.01 13.45 -17.67
CA ASN A 41 1.83 13.65 -16.83
C ASN A 41 1.37 12.37 -16.11
N PHE A 42 2.17 11.29 -16.19
CA PHE A 42 1.82 9.99 -15.59
C PHE A 42 1.47 10.11 -14.11
N GLU A 43 2.30 10.83 -13.35
CA GLU A 43 2.12 11.00 -11.91
C GLU A 43 0.77 11.68 -11.60
N GLU A 44 0.47 12.80 -12.26
CA GLU A 44 -0.77 13.54 -12.04
C GLU A 44 -2.02 12.76 -12.44
N VAL A 45 -1.98 12.07 -13.58
CA VAL A 45 -3.11 11.25 -14.04
C VAL A 45 -3.37 10.08 -13.09
N THR A 46 -2.30 9.48 -12.56
CA THR A 46 -2.41 8.35 -11.63
C THR A 46 -2.88 8.83 -10.26
N TRP A 47 -2.33 9.95 -9.78
CA TRP A 47 -2.78 10.60 -8.56
C TRP A 47 -4.25 11.01 -8.63
N ALA A 48 -4.72 11.58 -9.73
CA ALA A 48 -6.13 11.99 -9.87
C ALA A 48 -7.10 10.81 -9.65
N LYS A 49 -6.73 9.61 -10.11
CA LYS A 49 -7.52 8.39 -9.89
C LYS A 49 -7.52 7.99 -8.41
N LEU A 50 -6.34 7.97 -7.79
CA LEU A 50 -6.20 7.62 -6.37
C LEU A 50 -6.93 8.63 -5.47
N LYS A 51 -6.78 9.93 -5.74
CA LYS A 51 -7.49 11.00 -5.07
C LYS A 51 -9.01 10.81 -5.19
N SER A 52 -9.52 10.54 -6.39
CA SER A 52 -10.96 10.28 -6.59
C SER A 52 -11.46 9.13 -5.70
N ALA A 53 -10.72 8.02 -5.63
CA ALA A 53 -11.08 6.89 -4.79
C ALA A 53 -11.00 7.21 -3.29
N ILE A 54 -9.97 7.94 -2.85
CA ILE A 54 -9.83 8.40 -1.45
C ILE A 54 -10.99 9.33 -1.09
N CYS A 55 -11.35 10.28 -1.95
CA CYS A 55 -12.51 11.14 -1.74
C CYS A 55 -13.80 10.32 -1.67
N ALA A 56 -13.99 9.32 -2.54
CA ALA A 56 -15.16 8.45 -2.51
C ALA A 56 -15.26 7.67 -1.18
N ILE A 57 -14.15 7.17 -0.67
CA ILE A 57 -14.06 6.51 0.64
C ILE A 57 -14.50 7.45 1.77
N PHE A 58 -13.95 8.67 1.83
CA PHE A 58 -14.31 9.64 2.86
C PHE A 58 -15.77 10.11 2.77
N LEU A 59 -16.29 10.24 1.55
CA LEU A 59 -17.67 10.64 1.29
C LEU A 59 -18.67 9.48 1.38
N LYS A 60 -18.20 8.26 1.67
CA LYS A 60 -18.99 7.02 1.68
C LYS A 60 -19.81 6.84 0.39
N GLN A 61 -19.20 7.20 -0.74
CA GLN A 61 -19.80 7.06 -2.06
C GLN A 61 -19.26 5.82 -2.77
N PRO A 62 -20.04 5.22 -3.70
CA PRO A 62 -19.52 4.19 -4.58
C PRO A 62 -18.36 4.75 -5.40
N ASP A 63 -17.20 4.10 -5.37
CA ASP A 63 -16.13 4.38 -6.30
C ASP A 63 -16.31 3.53 -7.57
N SER A 64 -16.04 4.13 -8.73
CA SER A 64 -16.15 3.45 -10.02
C SER A 64 -14.88 2.70 -10.41
N CYS A 65 -13.79 2.86 -9.65
CA CYS A 65 -12.53 2.22 -9.92
C CYS A 65 -12.42 0.86 -9.23
N ASP A 66 -11.71 -0.05 -9.91
CA ASP A 66 -11.47 -1.40 -9.41
C ASP A 66 -10.34 -1.36 -8.36
N LEU A 67 -10.51 -2.05 -7.22
CA LEU A 67 -9.51 -2.13 -6.16
C LEU A 67 -8.15 -2.64 -6.64
N GLU A 68 -8.12 -3.60 -7.57
CA GLU A 68 -6.89 -4.12 -8.16
C GLU A 68 -6.18 -3.03 -8.99
N LYS A 69 -6.94 -2.21 -9.73
CA LYS A 69 -6.40 -1.09 -10.50
C LYS A 69 -5.86 0.02 -9.59
N LEU A 70 -6.53 0.28 -8.47
CA LEU A 70 -6.08 1.26 -7.49
C LEU A 70 -4.79 0.78 -6.81
N TYR A 71 -4.72 -0.50 -6.42
CA TYR A 71 -3.49 -1.10 -5.89
C TYR A 71 -2.35 -1.05 -6.90
N GLN A 72 -2.62 -1.39 -8.17
CA GLN A 72 -1.62 -1.32 -9.24
C GLN A 72 -1.13 0.12 -9.46
N ALA A 73 -2.02 1.11 -9.44
CA ALA A 73 -1.66 2.52 -9.55
C ALA A 73 -0.70 2.97 -8.43
N VAL A 74 -0.95 2.55 -7.19
CA VAL A 74 -0.02 2.78 -6.07
C VAL A 74 1.33 2.10 -6.33
N SER A 75 1.30 0.83 -6.75
CA SER A 75 2.50 0.06 -7.04
C SER A 75 3.35 0.72 -8.14
N ASP A 76 2.73 1.17 -9.23
CA ASP A 76 3.42 1.81 -10.34
C ASP A 76 4.12 3.09 -9.89
N LEU A 77 3.44 3.97 -9.14
CA LEU A 77 4.05 5.17 -8.58
C LEU A 77 5.25 4.83 -7.67
N CYS A 78 5.15 3.77 -6.87
CA CYS A 78 6.25 3.32 -6.03
C CYS A 78 7.44 2.81 -6.85
N ILE A 79 7.19 2.00 -7.89
CA ILE A 79 8.22 1.45 -8.79
C ILE A 79 8.96 2.57 -9.51
N TYR A 80 8.24 3.60 -9.97
CA TYR A 80 8.80 4.78 -10.62
C TYR A 80 9.37 5.83 -9.65
N LYS A 81 9.65 5.45 -8.40
CA LYS A 81 10.32 6.27 -7.38
C LYS A 81 9.54 7.53 -6.95
N MET A 82 8.21 7.52 -7.13
CA MET A 82 7.30 8.60 -6.73
C MET A 82 6.63 8.35 -5.36
N ALA A 83 7.09 7.35 -4.60
CA ALA A 83 6.47 6.94 -3.35
C ALA A 83 6.40 8.05 -2.28
N GLY A 84 7.43 8.89 -2.16
CA GLY A 84 7.43 9.99 -1.19
C GLY A 84 6.38 11.06 -1.50
N ASN A 85 6.24 11.45 -2.78
CA ASN A 85 5.20 12.38 -3.21
C ASN A 85 3.82 11.77 -3.01
N LEU A 86 3.65 10.49 -3.36
CA LEU A 86 2.40 9.77 -3.13
C LEU A 86 2.01 9.75 -1.65
N TYR A 87 2.94 9.44 -0.74
CA TYR A 87 2.69 9.45 0.71
C TYR A 87 2.20 10.83 1.17
N GLN A 88 2.92 11.91 0.79
CA GLN A 88 2.55 13.28 1.16
C GLN A 88 1.17 13.68 0.63
N ARG A 89 0.85 13.28 -0.60
CA ARG A 89 -0.46 13.56 -1.21
C ARG A 89 -1.60 12.82 -0.50
N ILE A 90 -1.39 11.56 -0.10
CA ILE A 90 -2.36 10.79 0.69
C ILE A 90 -2.57 11.45 2.05
N GLU A 91 -1.49 11.81 2.74
CA GLU A 91 -1.55 12.49 4.05
C GLU A 91 -2.34 13.79 3.96
N MET A 92 -2.03 14.64 2.98
CA MET A 92 -2.73 15.92 2.76
C MET A 92 -4.22 15.73 2.45
N GLU A 93 -4.59 14.75 1.64
CA GLU A 93 -6.00 14.48 1.33
C GLU A 93 -6.74 13.96 2.56
N CYS A 94 -6.12 13.08 3.35
CA CYS A 94 -6.69 12.59 4.60
C CYS A 94 -6.89 13.73 5.61
N GLU A 95 -5.87 14.58 5.79
CA GLU A 95 -5.93 15.72 6.72
C GLU A 95 -7.08 16.67 6.38
N ALA A 96 -7.26 16.98 5.09
CA ALA A 96 -8.34 17.86 4.64
C ALA A 96 -9.73 17.27 4.97
N HIS A 97 -9.94 15.99 4.70
CA HIS A 97 -11.21 15.32 5.00
C HIS A 97 -11.47 15.18 6.51
N ILE A 98 -10.45 14.79 7.27
CA ILE A 98 -10.56 14.60 8.73
C ILE A 98 -10.82 15.95 9.42
N SER A 99 -10.08 16.99 9.04
CA SER A 99 -10.29 18.34 9.57
C SER A 99 -11.72 18.84 9.31
N THR A 100 -12.25 18.59 8.11
CA THR A 100 -13.64 18.94 7.76
C THR A 100 -14.64 18.17 8.61
N ALA A 101 -14.42 16.86 8.81
CA ALA A 101 -15.27 16.03 9.66
C ALA A 101 -15.27 16.50 11.12
N LEU A 102 -14.10 16.81 11.68
CA LEU A 102 -13.96 17.33 13.05
C LEU A 102 -14.63 18.69 13.22
N GLN A 103 -14.45 19.60 12.26
CA GLN A 103 -15.13 20.89 12.27
C GLN A 103 -16.64 20.74 12.25
N SER A 104 -17.17 19.74 11.53
CA SER A 104 -18.61 19.47 11.48
C SER A 104 -19.22 18.99 12.79
N LEU A 105 -18.40 18.54 13.76
CA LEU A 105 -18.86 18.13 15.10
C LEU A 105 -19.10 19.33 16.03
N VAL A 106 -18.39 20.44 15.82
CA VAL A 106 -18.41 21.59 16.72
C VAL A 106 -19.81 22.21 16.73
N GLY A 107 -20.41 22.31 17.92
CA GLY A 107 -21.71 22.95 18.10
C GLY A 107 -22.93 22.10 17.72
N GLN A 108 -22.74 20.83 17.35
CA GLN A 108 -23.85 19.93 16.95
C GLN A 108 -24.84 19.62 18.07
N SER A 109 -24.40 19.61 19.33
CA SER A 109 -25.29 19.36 20.46
C SER A 109 -24.77 19.98 21.75
N PRO A 110 -25.64 20.61 22.57
CA PRO A 110 -25.29 21.03 23.92
C PRO A 110 -25.30 19.86 24.93
N TYR A 111 -25.88 18.71 24.56
CA TYR A 111 -25.97 17.54 25.43
C TYR A 111 -24.73 16.67 25.27
N LEU A 112 -23.97 16.54 26.35
CA LEU A 112 -22.70 15.79 26.36
C LEU A 112 -22.85 14.36 25.79
N VAL A 113 -23.90 13.63 26.18
CA VAL A 113 -24.12 12.25 25.71
C VAL A 113 -24.29 12.20 24.20
N VAL A 114 -25.08 13.12 23.63
CA VAL A 114 -25.32 13.18 22.18
C VAL A 114 -24.03 13.59 21.46
N PHE A 115 -23.31 14.58 21.98
CA PHE A 115 -22.04 15.00 21.42
C PHE A 115 -21.01 13.86 21.42
N LEU A 116 -20.87 13.13 22.52
CA LEU A 116 -19.96 11.98 22.62
C LEU A 116 -20.32 10.88 21.61
N SER A 117 -21.61 10.58 21.40
CA SER A 117 -22.02 9.62 20.37
C SER A 117 -21.71 10.09 18.94
N LEU A 118 -21.73 11.40 18.68
CA LEU A 118 -21.31 11.95 17.38
C LEU A 118 -19.80 11.82 17.18
N VAL A 119 -19.01 12.11 18.21
CA VAL A 119 -17.55 11.94 18.19
C VAL A 119 -17.19 10.46 18.00
N GLU A 120 -17.81 9.55 18.75
CA GLU A 120 -17.59 8.10 18.62
C GLU A 120 -17.89 7.61 17.21
N ARG A 121 -19.02 8.03 16.63
CA ARG A 121 -19.37 7.66 15.25
C ARG A 121 -18.36 8.22 14.25
N CYS A 122 -17.95 9.47 14.40
CA CYS A 122 -16.95 10.08 13.52
C CYS A 122 -15.61 9.35 13.59
N TRP A 123 -15.20 8.92 14.79
CA TRP A 123 -14.01 8.11 15.00
C TRP A 123 -14.11 6.72 14.35
N GLN A 124 -15.23 6.02 14.53
CA GLN A 124 -15.46 4.72 13.88
C GLN A 124 -15.43 4.82 12.36
N ASP A 125 -16.11 5.83 11.82
CA ASP A 125 -16.12 6.12 10.39
C ASP A 125 -14.70 6.38 9.86
N LEU A 126 -13.89 7.14 10.61
CA LEU A 126 -12.49 7.38 10.26
C LEU A 126 -11.68 6.08 10.26
N CYS A 127 -11.80 5.24 11.29
CA CYS A 127 -11.08 3.97 11.35
C CYS A 127 -11.36 3.10 10.13
N ASP A 128 -12.63 2.98 9.73
CA ASP A 128 -13.03 2.21 8.55
C ASP A 128 -12.46 2.81 7.25
N GLN A 129 -12.48 4.14 7.13
CA GLN A 129 -11.93 4.86 5.97
C GLN A 129 -10.42 4.67 5.84
N ILE A 130 -9.67 4.83 6.93
CA ILE A 130 -8.21 4.64 6.94
C ILE A 130 -7.84 3.18 6.68
N LEU A 131 -8.61 2.20 7.19
CA LEU A 131 -8.40 0.78 6.86
C LEU A 131 -8.53 0.54 5.35
N MET A 132 -9.53 1.11 4.69
CA MET A 132 -9.71 0.97 3.24
C MET A 132 -8.56 1.62 2.46
N ILE A 133 -8.17 2.84 2.83
CA ILE A 133 -7.03 3.54 2.21
C ILE A 133 -5.74 2.74 2.39
N GLN A 134 -5.50 2.19 3.58
CA GLN A 134 -4.36 1.32 3.84
C GLN A 134 -4.38 0.05 2.97
N GLY A 135 -5.57 -0.53 2.74
CA GLY A 135 -5.74 -1.68 1.85
C GLY A 135 -5.29 -1.37 0.42
N ILE A 136 -5.73 -0.25 -0.14
CA ILE A 136 -5.35 0.22 -1.48
C ILE A 136 -3.85 0.56 -1.54
N SER A 137 -3.33 1.18 -0.49
CA SER A 137 -1.95 1.67 -0.40
C SER A 137 -0.97 0.68 0.23
N LEU A 138 -1.34 -0.60 0.35
CA LEU A 138 -0.55 -1.62 1.05
C LEU A 138 0.88 -1.77 0.50
N TYR A 139 1.07 -1.61 -0.82
CA TYR A 139 2.40 -1.67 -1.43
C TYR A 139 3.30 -0.51 -0.96
N LEU A 140 2.75 0.69 -0.82
CA LEU A 140 3.46 1.88 -0.31
C LEU A 140 3.94 1.63 1.12
N ASP A 141 3.07 1.15 2.00
CA ASP A 141 3.40 0.80 3.39
C ASP A 141 4.52 -0.25 3.46
N ARG A 142 4.45 -1.29 2.63
CA ARG A 142 5.42 -2.40 2.65
C ARG A 142 6.76 -2.07 2.03
N THR A 143 6.84 -1.07 1.16
CA THR A 143 8.06 -0.74 0.43
C THR A 143 8.68 0.56 0.90
N TYR A 144 7.95 1.67 0.83
CA TYR A 144 8.47 3.00 1.15
C TYR A 144 8.56 3.26 2.65
N VAL A 145 7.46 3.05 3.38
CA VAL A 145 7.40 3.34 4.82
C VAL A 145 8.39 2.47 5.59
N LYS A 146 8.43 1.16 5.30
CA LYS A 146 9.40 0.24 5.94
C LYS A 146 10.87 0.59 5.70
N GLN A 147 11.18 1.22 4.58
CA GLN A 147 12.56 1.55 4.20
C GLN A 147 12.97 2.96 4.61
N THR A 148 12.03 3.82 4.95
CA THR A 148 12.29 5.23 5.24
C THR A 148 12.16 5.50 6.74
N ALA A 149 13.28 5.79 7.39
CA ALA A 149 13.28 6.16 8.79
C ALA A 149 12.42 7.41 9.04
N ASN A 150 11.73 7.45 10.18
CA ASN A 150 10.85 8.55 10.61
C ASN A 150 9.58 8.77 9.77
N VAL A 151 9.24 7.89 8.83
CA VAL A 151 7.93 7.89 8.17
C VAL A 151 7.00 6.94 8.92
N ARG A 152 5.76 7.38 9.17
CA ARG A 152 4.74 6.59 9.87
C ARG A 152 4.03 5.65 8.91
N SER A 153 3.45 4.58 9.44
CA SER A 153 2.49 3.80 8.65
C SER A 153 1.29 4.67 8.30
N LEU A 154 0.61 4.37 7.20
CA LEU A 154 -0.62 5.09 6.84
C LEU A 154 -1.69 4.99 7.94
N TRP A 155 -1.71 3.87 8.66
CA TRP A 155 -2.56 3.70 9.83
C TRP A 155 -2.21 4.71 10.93
N ASP A 156 -0.96 4.75 11.37
CA ASP A 156 -0.52 5.66 12.44
C ASP A 156 -0.67 7.13 12.03
N MET A 157 -0.44 7.44 10.76
CA MET A 157 -0.69 8.77 10.18
C MET A 157 -2.17 9.14 10.30
N GLY A 158 -3.09 8.26 9.85
CA GLY A 158 -4.53 8.51 9.94
C GLY A 158 -5.03 8.71 11.38
N LEU A 159 -4.50 7.92 12.33
CA LEU A 159 -4.83 8.08 13.76
C LEU A 159 -4.35 9.42 14.32
N GLN A 160 -3.17 9.90 13.92
CA GLN A 160 -2.64 11.18 14.40
C GLN A 160 -3.40 12.39 13.87
N LEU A 161 -4.00 12.28 12.68
CA LEU A 161 -4.77 13.37 12.08
C LEU A 161 -6.08 13.66 12.82
N PHE A 162 -6.55 12.74 13.67
CA PHE A 162 -7.73 12.95 14.50
C PHE A 162 -7.33 13.55 15.86
N HIS A 163 -7.07 14.85 15.90
CA HIS A 163 -6.69 15.58 17.10
C HIS A 163 -7.46 16.90 17.27
#